data_AF-A0A5J4TLQ1-F1
#
_entry.id   AF-A0A5J4TLQ1-F1
#
_cell.length_a   1.000
_cell.length_b   1.000
_cell.length_c   1.000
_cell.angle_alpha   90.00
_cell.angle_beta   90.00
_cell.angle_gamma   90.00
#
_symmetry.space_group_name_H-M   'P 1'
#
loop_
_entity.id
_entity.type
_entity.pdbx_description
1 polymer ?
#
loop_
_entity_poly.entity_id
_entity_poly.type
_entity_poly.pdbx_seq_one_letter_code
_entity_poly.pdbx_strand_id
1 'polypeptide(L)'
;MAFFVFTYNTSKEIDLLIAEKKPYPSLIRLLDHQIISIVSKSSNAIYNILIGVSNLTPVNQPHPHFQTVSSCGGIDKLYSLFKKNLSPGSKDNSAKCIGFLFKAKEITNIEMRKDIIAYLKTTLSSSESWLKNNSKQILRLLAENSINRSEIEKDGFKIPE
;
A
#
# COMPACT_ATOMS: atom_id res chain seq x y z
N MET A 1 -9.33 8.19 -20.20
CA MET A 1 -8.29 9.23 -20.35
C MET A 1 -8.39 10.36 -19.33
N ALA A 2 -9.58 10.85 -18.95
CA ALA A 2 -9.73 11.96 -17.99
C ALA A 2 -9.18 11.70 -16.57
N PHE A 3 -9.15 10.46 -16.09
CA PHE A 3 -8.63 10.13 -14.75
C PHE A 3 -7.11 10.24 -14.61
N PHE A 4 -6.36 10.26 -15.73
CA PHE A 4 -4.90 10.13 -15.73
C PHE A 4 -4.16 11.46 -15.49
N VAL A 5 -4.79 12.59 -15.80
CA VAL A 5 -4.15 13.92 -15.66
C VAL A 5 -4.16 14.40 -14.21
N PHE A 6 -5.01 13.83 -13.35
CA PHE A 6 -5.25 14.30 -11.99
C PHE A 6 -4.50 13.52 -10.89
N THR A 7 -3.41 12.80 -11.20
CA THR A 7 -2.64 12.13 -10.13
C THR A 7 -1.16 12.49 -10.13
N TYR A 8 -0.74 13.39 -11.02
CA TYR A 8 0.66 13.77 -11.19
C TYR A 8 0.99 15.19 -10.70
N ASN A 9 -0.01 15.97 -10.27
CA ASN A 9 0.15 17.26 -9.58
C ASN A 9 -1.24 17.77 -9.14
N THR A 10 -1.81 17.26 -8.06
CA THR A 10 -3.12 17.72 -7.60
C THR A 10 -3.02 18.62 -6.39
N SER A 11 -3.68 19.79 -6.48
CA SER A 11 -4.03 20.58 -5.31
C SER A 11 -4.88 19.72 -4.37
N LYS A 12 -4.83 20.01 -3.07
CA LYS A 12 -5.64 19.33 -2.04
C LYS A 12 -7.13 19.21 -2.40
N GLU A 13 -7.65 20.13 -3.22
CA GLU A 13 -9.04 20.16 -3.69
C GLU A 13 -9.38 19.01 -4.65
N ILE A 14 -8.45 18.61 -5.52
CA ILE A 14 -8.70 17.50 -6.45
C ILE A 14 -8.61 16.16 -5.71
N ASP A 15 -7.73 16.04 -4.71
CA ASP A 15 -7.68 14.88 -3.82
C ASP A 15 -9.01 14.71 -3.06
N LEU A 16 -9.62 15.82 -2.61
CA LEU A 16 -10.95 15.84 -1.98
C LEU A 16 -12.07 15.43 -2.97
N LEU A 17 -12.06 15.93 -4.21
CA LEU A 17 -13.03 15.55 -5.24
C LEU A 17 -12.92 14.08 -5.66
N ILE A 18 -11.70 13.53 -5.72
CA ILE A 18 -11.48 12.11 -5.99
C ILE A 18 -12.02 11.27 -4.83
N ALA A 19 -11.86 11.72 -3.58
CA ALA A 19 -12.41 11.03 -2.41
C ALA A 19 -13.95 11.00 -2.41
N GLU A 20 -14.63 12.08 -2.80
CA GLU A 20 -16.09 12.14 -2.93
C GLU A 20 -16.66 11.12 -3.93
N LYS A 21 -15.90 10.76 -4.96
CA LYS A 21 -16.33 9.80 -5.98
C LYS A 21 -16.25 8.33 -5.54
N LYS A 22 -15.87 8.04 -4.29
CA LYS A 22 -15.63 6.68 -3.78
C LYS A 22 -14.75 5.91 -4.78
N PRO A 23 -13.47 6.29 -4.93
CA PRO A 23 -12.65 5.88 -6.06
C PRO A 23 -12.24 4.40 -5.97
N TYR A 24 -12.26 3.82 -4.77
CA TYR A 24 -11.73 2.48 -4.51
C TYR A 24 -12.41 1.35 -5.28
N PRO A 25 -13.75 1.17 -5.28
CA PRO A 25 -14.37 0.07 -6.02
C PRO A 25 -13.99 0.05 -7.50
N SER A 26 -13.99 1.22 -8.15
CA SER A 26 -13.61 1.36 -9.56
C SER A 26 -12.14 1.06 -9.79
N LEU A 27 -11.24 1.63 -8.98
CA LEU A 27 -9.79 1.39 -9.11
C LEU A 27 -9.40 -0.06 -8.81
N ILE A 28 -10.02 -0.67 -7.80
CA ILE A 28 -9.80 -2.08 -7.43
C ILE A 28 -10.22 -3.00 -8.57
N ARG A 29 -11.36 -2.74 -9.23
CA ARG A 29 -11.78 -3.51 -10.41
C ARG A 29 -10.76 -3.44 -11.56
N LEU A 30 -10.09 -2.30 -11.73
CA LEU A 30 -9.07 -2.13 -12.78
C LEU A 30 -7.77 -2.88 -12.50
N LEU A 31 -7.57 -3.45 -11.30
CA LEU A 31 -6.40 -4.28 -10.99
C LEU A 31 -6.41 -5.64 -11.69
N ASP A 32 -7.57 -6.09 -12.17
CA ASP A 32 -7.72 -7.33 -12.96
C ASP A 32 -7.76 -7.07 -14.47
N HIS A 33 -7.45 -5.85 -14.91
CA HIS A 33 -7.48 -5.51 -16.32
C HIS A 33 -6.36 -6.24 -17.10
N GLN A 34 -6.65 -6.72 -18.32
CA GLN A 34 -5.67 -7.46 -19.14
C GLN A 34 -4.46 -6.60 -19.54
N ILE A 35 -4.70 -5.30 -19.77
CA ILE A 35 -3.65 -4.34 -20.11
C ILE A 35 -2.86 -3.94 -18.86
N ILE A 36 -1.60 -4.38 -18.77
CA ILE A 36 -0.67 -4.13 -17.65
C ILE A 36 -0.50 -2.63 -17.34
N SER A 37 -0.54 -1.77 -18.36
CA SER A 37 -0.43 -0.32 -18.16
C SER A 37 -1.63 0.27 -17.40
N ILE A 38 -2.83 -0.29 -17.59
CA ILE A 38 -4.03 0.10 -16.83
C ILE A 38 -3.92 -0.37 -15.38
N VAL A 39 -3.46 -1.61 -15.18
CA VAL A 39 -3.22 -2.16 -13.83
C VAL A 39 -2.19 -1.30 -13.07
N SER A 40 -1.07 -0.97 -13.71
CA SER A 40 0.00 -0.17 -13.11
C SER A 40 -0.46 1.25 -12.78
N LYS A 41 -1.25 1.89 -13.66
CA LYS A 41 -1.83 3.21 -13.38
C LYS A 41 -2.83 3.16 -12.23
N SER A 42 -3.63 2.11 -12.16
CA SER A 42 -4.64 1.93 -11.11
C SER A 42 -3.99 1.65 -9.75
N SER A 43 -2.96 0.80 -9.69
CA SER A 43 -2.20 0.56 -8.46
C SER A 43 -1.49 1.82 -7.99
N ASN A 44 -0.92 2.62 -8.91
CA ASN A 44 -0.31 3.90 -8.58
C ASN A 44 -1.32 4.92 -8.04
N ALA A 45 -2.51 4.99 -8.62
CA ALA A 45 -3.58 5.86 -8.13
C ALA A 45 -4.02 5.47 -6.71
N ILE A 46 -4.20 4.18 -6.43
CA ILE A 46 -4.54 3.69 -5.08
C ILE A 46 -3.43 4.07 -4.09
N TYR A 47 -2.17 3.84 -4.46
CA TYR A 47 -1.01 4.21 -3.64
C TYR A 47 -1.01 5.71 -3.31
N ASN A 48 -1.17 6.58 -4.31
CA ASN A 48 -1.20 8.03 -4.14
C ASN A 48 -2.31 8.50 -3.17
N ILE A 49 -3.50 7.91 -3.27
CA ILE A 49 -4.61 8.24 -2.36
C ILE A 49 -4.29 7.80 -0.93
N LEU A 50 -3.70 6.61 -0.74
CA LEU A 50 -3.38 6.09 0.60
C LEU A 50 -2.26 6.90 1.27
N ILE A 51 -1.18 7.23 0.55
CA ILE A 51 -0.08 8.00 1.13
C ILE A 51 -0.53 9.44 1.46
N GLY A 52 -1.39 10.05 0.65
CA GLY A 52 -1.89 11.42 0.86
C GLY A 52 -2.65 11.60 2.18
N VAL A 53 -3.24 10.52 2.72
CA VAL A 53 -4.01 10.56 3.98
C VAL A 53 -3.34 9.82 5.14
N SER A 54 -2.23 9.10 4.91
CA SER A 54 -1.56 8.27 5.93
C SER A 54 -1.12 9.07 7.16
N ASN A 55 -0.71 10.33 6.96
CA ASN A 55 -0.27 11.22 8.04
C ASN A 55 -1.42 11.88 8.82
N LEU A 56 -2.67 11.70 8.40
CA LEU A 56 -3.84 12.29 9.07
C LEU A 56 -4.26 11.53 10.33
N THR A 57 -3.78 10.30 10.51
CA THR A 57 -4.08 9.50 11.70
C THR A 57 -2.92 9.51 12.68
N PRO A 58 -3.16 9.62 13.99
CA PRO A 58 -2.11 9.52 15.01
C PRO A 58 -1.33 8.20 14.94
N VAL A 59 -0.22 8.14 15.65
CA VAL A 59 0.51 6.88 15.88
C VAL A 59 -0.40 5.91 16.64
N ASN A 60 -0.30 4.61 16.33
CA ASN A 60 -1.11 3.53 16.88
C ASN A 60 -2.60 3.61 16.51
N GLN A 61 -2.95 4.39 15.49
CA GLN A 61 -4.31 4.43 14.94
C GLN A 61 -4.34 3.80 13.54
N PRO A 62 -5.37 3.01 13.22
CA PRO A 62 -5.52 2.40 11.89
C PRO A 62 -5.57 3.45 10.78
N HIS A 63 -5.18 3.04 9.57
CA HIS A 63 -5.28 3.88 8.38
C HIS A 63 -6.74 4.31 8.12
N PRO A 64 -7.01 5.60 7.82
CA PRO A 64 -8.39 6.11 7.74
C PRO A 64 -9.21 5.46 6.61
N HIS A 65 -8.54 5.01 5.55
CA HIS A 65 -9.19 4.33 4.42
C HIS A 65 -9.21 2.79 4.53
N PHE A 66 -8.77 2.20 5.65
CA PHE A 66 -8.75 0.73 5.80
C PHE A 66 -10.13 0.12 5.54
N GLN A 67 -11.17 0.62 6.22
CA GLN A 67 -12.51 0.07 6.13
C GLN A 67 -13.08 0.19 4.70
N THR A 68 -12.87 1.34 4.05
CA THR A 68 -13.35 1.58 2.68
C THR A 68 -12.71 0.61 1.68
N VAL A 69 -11.40 0.38 1.76
CA VAL A 69 -10.71 -0.56 0.86
C VAL A 69 -11.09 -2.01 1.18
N SER A 70 -11.20 -2.36 2.46
CA SER A 70 -11.61 -3.70 2.89
C SER A 70 -13.04 -4.02 2.42
N SER A 71 -13.98 -3.08 2.55
CA SER A 71 -15.39 -3.28 2.19
C SER A 71 -15.65 -3.59 0.70
N CYS A 72 -14.72 -3.23 -0.19
CA CYS A 72 -14.81 -3.54 -1.61
C CYS A 72 -13.90 -4.70 -2.05
N GLY A 73 -13.40 -5.51 -1.09
CA GLY A 73 -12.51 -6.63 -1.38
C GLY A 73 -11.12 -6.20 -1.86
N GLY A 74 -10.74 -4.94 -1.63
CA GLY A 74 -9.52 -4.36 -2.17
C GLY A 74 -8.24 -4.96 -1.59
N ILE A 75 -8.27 -5.44 -0.35
CA ILE A 75 -7.11 -6.08 0.29
C ILE A 75 -6.71 -7.35 -0.47
N ASP A 76 -7.66 -8.24 -0.74
CA ASP A 76 -7.39 -9.50 -1.45
C ASP A 76 -6.96 -9.25 -2.89
N LYS A 77 -7.52 -8.23 -3.55
CA LYS A 77 -7.12 -7.84 -4.91
C LYS A 77 -5.71 -7.28 -4.97
N LEU A 78 -5.33 -6.43 -4.02
CA LEU A 78 -3.96 -5.92 -3.89
C LEU A 78 -2.97 -7.06 -3.61
N TYR A 79 -3.33 -7.99 -2.74
CA TYR A 79 -2.46 -9.13 -2.44
C TYR A 79 -2.34 -10.10 -3.62
N SER A 80 -3.44 -10.36 -4.33
CA SER A 80 -3.41 -11.12 -5.58
C SER A 80 -2.50 -10.45 -6.63
N LEU A 81 -2.58 -9.13 -6.78
CA LEU A 81 -1.70 -8.38 -7.70
C LEU A 81 -0.23 -8.47 -7.28
N PHE A 82 0.07 -8.36 -5.99
CA PHE A 82 1.41 -8.58 -5.44
C PHE A 82 1.97 -9.96 -5.82
N LYS A 83 1.17 -11.02 -5.67
CA LYS A 83 1.57 -12.40 -6.02
C LYS A 83 1.73 -12.60 -7.53
N LYS A 84 0.86 -12.00 -8.34
CA LYS A 84 0.94 -12.04 -9.82
C LYS A 84 2.22 -11.41 -10.36
N ASN A 85 2.79 -10.40 -9.67
CA ASN A 85 4.05 -9.75 -10.02
C ASN A 85 4.11 -9.32 -11.51
N LEU A 86 3.04 -8.70 -12.02
CA LEU A 86 2.92 -8.34 -13.44
C LEU A 86 3.97 -7.32 -13.90
N SER A 87 4.48 -6.51 -12.97
CA SER A 87 5.58 -5.56 -13.18
C SER A 87 6.21 -5.20 -11.82
N PRO A 88 7.48 -4.76 -11.79
CA PRO A 88 8.12 -4.30 -10.55
C PRO A 88 7.31 -3.21 -9.83
N GLY A 89 6.80 -2.23 -10.58
CA GLY A 89 6.00 -1.13 -10.02
C GLY A 89 4.64 -1.58 -9.49
N SER A 90 3.95 -2.53 -10.16
CA SER A 90 2.67 -3.03 -9.65
C SER A 90 2.84 -3.87 -8.38
N LYS A 91 3.91 -4.67 -8.29
CA LYS A 91 4.24 -5.44 -7.09
C LYS A 91 4.61 -4.52 -5.92
N ASP A 92 5.49 -3.55 -6.17
CA ASP A 92 5.92 -2.57 -5.18
C ASP A 92 4.74 -1.74 -4.67
N ASN A 93 3.93 -1.17 -5.57
CA ASN A 93 2.73 -0.41 -5.18
C ASN A 93 1.74 -1.28 -4.39
N SER A 94 1.54 -2.55 -4.76
CA SER A 94 0.64 -3.45 -4.03
C SER A 94 1.14 -3.71 -2.61
N ALA A 95 2.43 -3.99 -2.45
CA ALA A 95 3.04 -4.17 -1.14
C ALA A 95 2.91 -2.91 -0.27
N LYS A 96 3.16 -1.75 -0.87
CA LYS A 96 3.04 -0.45 -0.19
C LYS A 96 1.61 -0.16 0.24
N CYS A 97 0.64 -0.37 -0.64
CA CYS A 97 -0.77 -0.17 -0.32
C CYS A 97 -1.21 -1.04 0.86
N ILE A 98 -0.85 -2.33 0.86
CA ILE A 98 -1.14 -3.25 1.96
C ILE A 98 -0.46 -2.76 3.25
N GLY A 99 0.82 -2.41 3.19
CA GLY A 99 1.57 -1.90 4.33
C GLY A 99 0.94 -0.65 4.97
N PHE A 100 0.53 0.33 4.16
CA PHE A 100 -0.17 1.52 4.65
C PHE A 100 -1.52 1.20 5.27
N LEU A 101 -2.33 0.36 4.62
CA LEU A 101 -3.66 -0.03 5.11
C LEU A 101 -3.57 -0.70 6.48
N PHE A 102 -2.56 -1.54 6.69
CA PHE A 102 -2.32 -2.25 7.95
C PHE A 102 -1.46 -1.47 8.96
N LYS A 103 -1.32 -0.15 8.82
CA LYS A 103 -0.81 0.71 9.90
C LYS A 103 -1.52 0.39 11.22
N ALA A 104 -0.75 0.15 12.28
CA ALA A 104 -1.24 -0.17 13.63
C ALA A 104 -2.26 -1.32 13.70
N LYS A 105 -2.38 -2.13 12.65
CA LYS A 105 -3.39 -3.19 12.54
C LYS A 105 -2.73 -4.50 12.16
N GLU A 106 -3.11 -5.58 12.83
CA GLU A 106 -2.60 -6.91 12.50
C GLU A 106 -2.99 -7.31 11.07
N ILE A 107 -2.02 -7.81 10.30
CA ILE A 107 -2.29 -8.58 9.08
C ILE A 107 -2.65 -10.01 9.51
N THR A 108 -3.94 -10.32 9.65
CA THR A 108 -4.41 -11.62 10.19
C THR A 108 -4.13 -12.79 9.24
N ASN A 109 -4.06 -12.54 7.93
CA ASN A 109 -3.61 -13.54 6.98
C ASN A 109 -2.09 -13.77 7.13
N ILE A 110 -1.70 -14.92 7.66
CA ILE A 110 -0.31 -15.26 7.99
C ILE A 110 0.59 -15.27 6.75
N GLU A 111 0.11 -15.78 5.61
CA GLU A 111 0.89 -15.82 4.37
C GLU A 111 1.15 -14.39 3.87
N MET A 112 0.10 -13.56 3.81
CA MET A 112 0.20 -12.16 3.41
C MET A 112 1.16 -11.39 4.32
N ARG A 113 1.07 -11.60 5.64
CA ARG A 113 1.96 -10.95 6.62
C ARG A 113 3.42 -11.28 6.33
N LYS A 114 3.74 -12.56 6.16
CA LYS A 114 5.10 -13.03 5.85
C LYS A 114 5.60 -12.47 4.51
N ASP A 115 4.80 -12.60 3.47
CA ASP A 115 5.14 -12.21 2.10
C ASP A 115 5.45 -10.70 2.01
N ILE A 116 4.59 -9.87 2.59
CA ILE A 116 4.71 -8.41 2.54
C ILE A 116 5.91 -7.94 3.37
N ILE A 117 6.08 -8.47 4.59
CA ILE A 117 7.22 -8.12 5.45
C ILE A 117 8.54 -8.57 4.80
N ALA A 118 8.60 -9.79 4.27
CA ALA A 118 9.80 -10.29 3.59
C ALA A 118 10.17 -9.39 2.40
N TYR A 119 9.18 -9.03 1.57
CA TYR A 119 9.42 -8.13 0.44
C TYR A 119 9.90 -6.74 0.88
N LEU A 120 9.27 -6.13 1.88
CA LEU A 120 9.70 -4.83 2.39
C LEU A 120 11.10 -4.86 3.03
N LYS A 121 11.53 -6.01 3.57
CA LYS A 121 12.91 -6.19 4.04
C LYS A 121 13.90 -6.23 2.88
N THR A 122 13.59 -6.94 1.79
CA THR A 122 14.51 -7.04 0.64
C THR A 122 14.68 -5.70 -0.08
N THR A 123 13.63 -4.87 -0.13
CA THR A 123 13.69 -3.54 -0.75
C THR A 123 14.58 -2.54 0.00
N LEU A 124 14.93 -2.80 1.27
CA LEU A 124 15.92 -1.99 2.00
C LEU A 124 17.33 -2.04 1.39
N SER A 125 17.63 -3.11 0.65
CA SER A 125 18.91 -3.29 -0.05
C SER A 125 18.92 -2.71 -1.47
N SER A 126 17.82 -2.09 -1.93
CA SER A 126 17.73 -1.50 -3.28
C SER A 126 18.84 -0.47 -3.54
N SER A 127 19.23 -0.17 -4.77
CA SER A 127 20.07 1.02 -5.04
C SER A 127 19.26 2.32 -5.00
N GLU A 128 17.94 2.22 -5.12
CA GLU A 128 17.03 3.36 -5.22
C GLU A 128 16.63 3.88 -3.84
N SER A 129 17.04 5.11 -3.52
CA SER A 129 16.81 5.73 -2.20
C SER A 129 15.34 5.85 -1.82
N TRP A 130 14.48 6.19 -2.79
CA TRP A 130 13.04 6.33 -2.58
C TRP A 130 12.36 5.00 -2.24
N LEU A 131 12.82 3.87 -2.82
CA LEU A 131 12.34 2.53 -2.45
C LEU A 131 12.71 2.18 -1.01
N LYS A 132 13.96 2.48 -0.60
CA LYS A 132 14.40 2.26 0.79
C LYS A 132 13.57 3.06 1.78
N ASN A 133 13.42 4.36 1.55
CA ASN A 133 12.75 5.26 2.48
C ASN A 133 11.28 4.86 2.68
N ASN A 134 10.58 4.53 1.59
CA ASN A 134 9.20 4.02 1.68
C ASN A 134 9.14 2.71 2.47
N SER A 135 10.07 1.78 2.23
CA SER A 135 10.10 0.49 2.92
C SER A 135 10.36 0.64 4.41
N LYS A 136 11.30 1.52 4.79
CA LYS A 136 11.55 1.90 6.20
C LYS A 136 10.28 2.45 6.86
N GLN A 137 9.64 3.43 6.23
CA GLN A 137 8.42 4.03 6.75
C GLN A 137 7.33 2.98 6.97
N ILE A 138 7.08 2.13 5.98
CA ILE A 138 6.00 1.14 6.03
C ILE A 138 6.27 0.06 7.08
N LEU A 139 7.52 -0.41 7.21
CA LEU A 139 7.88 -1.35 8.27
C LEU A 139 7.61 -0.76 9.66
N ARG A 140 7.86 0.53 9.87
CA ARG A 140 7.54 1.21 11.14
C ARG A 140 6.03 1.27 11.38
N LEU A 141 5.25 1.65 10.37
CA LEU A 141 3.78 1.69 10.46
C LEU A 141 3.19 0.31 10.78
N LEU A 142 3.70 -0.74 10.14
CA LEU A 142 3.28 -2.12 10.41
C LEU A 142 3.66 -2.54 11.84
N ALA A 143 4.86 -2.16 12.30
CA ALA A 143 5.34 -2.47 13.63
C ALA A 143 4.63 -1.72 14.76
N GLU A 144 3.73 -0.78 14.48
CA GLU A 144 2.82 -0.21 15.49
C GLU A 144 1.88 -1.30 16.06
N ASN A 145 1.64 -2.38 15.31
CA ASN A 145 0.97 -3.57 15.82
C ASN A 145 1.98 -4.62 16.33
N SER A 146 1.74 -5.20 17.52
CA SER A 146 2.66 -6.14 18.16
C SER A 146 2.89 -7.43 17.37
N ILE A 147 1.87 -8.00 16.73
CA ILE A 147 1.98 -9.25 15.97
C ILE A 147 2.82 -9.03 14.69
N ASN A 148 2.56 -7.94 13.98
CA ASN A 148 3.38 -7.56 12.83
C ASN A 148 4.82 -7.24 13.25
N ARG A 149 5.00 -6.53 14.37
CA ARG A 149 6.34 -6.24 14.94
C ARG A 149 7.12 -7.52 15.20
N SER A 150 6.52 -8.50 15.88
CA SER A 150 7.17 -9.79 16.15
C SER A 150 7.58 -10.52 14.87
N GLU A 151 6.80 -10.44 13.79
CA GLU A 151 7.19 -11.01 12.49
C GLU A 151 8.35 -10.22 11.84
N ILE A 152 8.33 -8.88 11.94
CA ILE A 152 9.41 -8.03 11.42
C ILE A 152 10.72 -8.30 12.18
N GLU A 153 10.69 -8.49 13.49
CA GLU A 153 11.89 -8.65 14.32
C GLU A 153 12.50 -10.06 14.29
N LYS A 154 11.87 -11.02 13.59
CA LYS A 154 12.44 -12.35 13.39
C LYS A 154 13.85 -12.30 12.82
N ASP A 155 14.63 -13.31 13.19
CA ASP A 155 16.03 -13.48 12.80
C ASP A 155 16.94 -12.32 13.21
N GLY A 156 16.55 -11.59 14.27
CA GLY A 156 17.30 -10.47 14.82
C GLY A 156 17.23 -9.19 13.98
N PHE A 157 16.28 -9.11 13.04
CA PHE A 157 16.09 -7.93 12.21
C PHE A 157 15.65 -6.72 13.06
N LYS A 158 16.36 -5.59 12.94
CA LYS A 158 16.02 -4.35 13.63
C LYS A 158 15.15 -3.48 12.75
N ILE A 159 14.01 -3.01 13.29
CA ILE A 159 13.15 -2.05 12.59
C ILE A 159 13.94 -0.76 12.34
N PRO A 160 14.00 -0.27 11.09
CA PRO A 160 14.77 0.93 10.76
C PRO A 160 14.29 2.19 11.50
N GLU A 161 15.25 3.04 11.87
CA GLU A 161 15.02 4.43 12.31
C GLU A 161 14.68 5.41 11.18
#